data_AF-A0A3A4AB80-F1
#
_entry.id   AF-A0A3A4AB80-F1
#
_cell.length_a   1.000
_cell.length_b   1.000
_cell.length_c   1.000
_cell.angle_alpha   90.00
_cell.angle_beta   90.00
_cell.angle_gamma   90.00
#
_symmetry.space_group_name_H-M   'P 1'
#
loop_
_entity.id
_entity.type
_entity.pdbx_description
1 polymer ?
#
loop_
_entity_poly.entity_id
_entity_poly.type
_entity_poly.pdbx_seq_one_letter_code
_entity_poly.pdbx_strand_id
1 'polypeptide(L)'
;MAALGAAHVIPGHGDAVDGVEAIRDELLTLAEYLRHIVRHALDGLNAGHAPDHIVETLVIPPRLAAHPRLQPVYDQPEFICRNVIRRYGGWWDGHPANILPAPAADRAREIARLAGGVGALVARARALAESDLRLACHLAEWAFLADQADLAAQDCYADLFDRRARTETSIMAKMALGQPRMLVEALRASSS
;
A
#
# COMPACT_ATOMS: atom_id res chain seq x y z
N MET A 1 3.66 24.78 18.04
CA MET A 1 5.06 24.93 17.57
C MET A 1 5.25 26.13 16.67
N ALA A 2 4.53 26.27 15.54
CA ALA A 2 4.68 27.41 14.63
C ALA A 2 4.56 28.80 15.31
N ALA A 3 3.70 28.94 16.33
CA ALA A 3 3.54 30.19 17.09
C ALA A 3 4.76 30.59 17.94
N LEU A 4 5.74 29.70 18.13
CA LEU A 4 6.96 29.99 18.89
C LEU A 4 7.95 30.86 18.11
N GLY A 5 7.77 31.04 16.80
CA GLY A 5 8.64 31.90 15.98
C GLY A 5 10.09 31.42 15.93
N ALA A 6 10.31 30.10 15.89
CA ALA A 6 11.65 29.53 15.86
C ALA A 6 12.42 29.99 14.60
N ALA A 7 13.69 30.34 14.76
CA ALA A 7 14.58 30.68 13.65
C ALA A 7 15.23 29.45 12.99
N HIS A 8 15.30 28.33 13.73
CA HIS A 8 15.93 27.09 13.29
C HIS A 8 15.14 25.88 13.80
N VAL A 9 14.95 24.86 12.96
CA VAL A 9 14.43 23.54 13.33
C VAL A 9 15.36 22.46 12.80
N ILE A 10 15.80 21.57 13.70
CA ILE A 10 16.66 20.43 13.38
C ILE A 10 15.84 19.15 13.62
N PRO A 11 15.35 18.47 12.57
CA PRO A 11 14.57 17.26 12.73
C PRO A 11 15.47 16.04 13.04
N GLY A 12 14.87 14.96 13.54
CA GLY A 12 15.59 13.68 13.72
C GLY A 12 15.96 13.00 12.40
N HIS A 13 15.27 13.36 11.30
CA HIS A 13 15.55 12.91 9.94
C HIS A 13 15.26 14.03 8.94
N GLY A 14 16.00 14.05 7.83
CA GLY A 14 15.89 15.09 6.80
C GLY A 14 16.70 16.34 7.12
N ASP A 15 16.60 17.33 6.24
CA ASP A 15 17.40 18.56 6.32
C ASP A 15 16.86 19.52 7.39
N ALA A 16 17.77 20.29 7.99
CA ALA A 16 17.41 21.41 8.85
C ALA A 16 16.60 22.45 8.07
N VAL A 17 15.77 23.22 8.80
CA VAL A 17 14.98 24.31 8.26
C VAL A 17 15.38 25.59 8.96
N ASP A 18 15.73 26.59 8.16
CA ASP A 18 16.14 27.91 8.64
C ASP A 18 15.11 28.96 8.23
N GLY A 19 14.93 29.96 9.10
CA GLY A 19 14.04 31.09 8.86
C GLY A 19 12.62 30.85 9.37
N VAL A 20 12.11 31.85 10.09
CA VAL A 20 10.81 31.79 10.78
C VAL A 20 9.67 31.49 9.81
N GLU A 21 9.66 32.11 8.63
CA GLU A 21 8.58 31.92 7.64
C GLU A 21 8.61 30.53 7.00
N ALA A 22 9.79 30.00 6.65
CA ALA A 22 9.93 28.66 6.09
C ALA A 22 9.49 27.59 7.09
N ILE A 23 9.93 27.73 8.36
CA ILE A 23 9.51 26.83 9.44
C ILE A 23 8.00 26.92 9.67
N ARG A 24 7.43 28.12 9.65
CA ARG A 24 6.00 28.33 9.83
C ARG A 24 5.21 27.69 8.70
N ASP A 25 5.60 27.90 7.45
CA ASP A 25 4.99 27.29 6.28
C ASP A 25 5.01 25.77 6.39
N GLU A 26 6.18 25.16 6.62
CA GLU A 26 6.31 23.71 6.73
C GLU A 26 5.41 23.12 7.83
N LEU A 27 5.44 23.69 9.04
CA LEU A 27 4.66 23.18 10.17
C LEU A 27 3.16 23.31 9.94
N LEU A 28 2.71 24.43 9.35
CA LEU A 28 1.29 24.66 9.11
C LEU A 28 0.78 23.81 7.94
N THR A 29 1.56 23.72 6.85
CA THR A 29 1.25 22.92 5.67
C THR A 29 1.21 21.42 6.01
N LEU A 30 2.16 20.92 6.81
CA LEU A 30 2.12 19.55 7.32
C LEU A 30 0.90 19.30 8.22
N ALA A 31 0.59 20.21 9.13
CA ALA A 31 -0.58 20.08 10.00
C ALA A 31 -1.88 20.07 9.18
N GLU A 32 -1.96 20.88 8.14
CA GLU A 32 -3.10 20.90 7.24
C GLU A 32 -3.23 19.61 6.43
N TYR A 33 -2.13 19.10 5.87
CA TYR A 33 -2.09 17.83 5.15
C TYR A 33 -2.61 16.66 5.99
N LEU A 34 -2.12 16.53 7.23
CA LEU A 34 -2.58 15.47 8.13
C LEU A 34 -4.06 15.65 8.50
N ARG A 35 -4.51 16.88 8.78
CA ARG A 35 -5.94 17.15 9.07
C ARG A 35 -6.84 16.90 7.87
N HIS A 36 -6.35 17.10 6.65
CA HIS A 36 -7.09 16.76 5.42
C HIS A 36 -7.35 15.26 5.36
N ILE A 37 -6.31 14.43 5.49
CA ILE A 37 -6.43 12.97 5.45
C ILE A 37 -7.31 12.45 6.59
N VAL A 38 -7.12 12.97 7.81
CA VAL A 38 -7.92 12.57 8.98
C VAL A 38 -9.39 12.91 8.78
N ARG A 39 -9.72 14.12 8.32
CA ARG A 39 -11.11 14.50 8.05
C ARG A 39 -11.74 13.64 6.97
N HIS A 40 -11.06 13.46 5.83
CA HIS A 40 -11.52 12.59 4.75
C HIS A 40 -11.88 11.19 5.26
N ALA A 41 -10.99 10.59 6.06
CA ALA A 41 -11.22 9.27 6.63
C ALA A 41 -12.42 9.24 7.59
N LEU A 42 -12.52 10.20 8.51
CA LEU A 42 -13.60 10.28 9.48
C LEU A 42 -14.95 10.58 8.83
N ASP A 43 -14.99 11.50 7.86
CA ASP A 43 -16.20 11.85 7.13
C ASP A 43 -16.72 10.63 6.35
N GLY A 44 -15.83 9.89 5.70
CA GLY A 44 -16.17 8.63 5.04
C GLY A 44 -16.71 7.56 5.99
N LEU A 45 -16.08 7.38 7.15
CA LEU A 45 -16.56 6.45 8.17
C LEU A 45 -17.93 6.84 8.72
N ASN A 46 -18.13 8.13 9.03
CA ASN A 46 -19.40 8.65 9.53
C ASN A 46 -20.52 8.57 8.48
N ALA A 47 -20.17 8.64 7.19
CA ALA A 47 -21.09 8.41 6.08
C ALA A 47 -21.38 6.92 5.81
N GLY A 48 -20.73 6.00 6.54
CA GLY A 48 -20.91 4.55 6.35
C GLY A 48 -20.26 4.00 5.09
N HIS A 49 -19.29 4.71 4.51
CA HIS A 49 -18.55 4.21 3.34
C HIS A 49 -17.64 3.04 3.71
N ALA A 50 -17.45 2.13 2.75
CA ALA A 50 -16.52 1.02 2.91
C ALA A 50 -15.08 1.54 3.05
N PRO A 51 -14.26 0.98 3.95
CA PRO A 51 -12.86 1.37 4.15
C PRO A 51 -12.04 1.52 2.87
N ASP A 52 -12.14 0.56 1.93
CA ASP A 52 -11.38 0.65 0.68
C ASP A 52 -11.85 1.80 -0.21
N HIS A 53 -13.16 2.07 -0.26
CA HIS A 53 -13.69 3.22 -0.99
C HIS A 53 -13.17 4.55 -0.42
N ILE A 54 -13.07 4.67 0.91
CA ILE A 54 -12.51 5.87 1.56
C ILE A 54 -11.05 6.07 1.14
N VAL A 55 -10.26 5.00 1.06
CA VAL A 55 -8.86 5.09 0.63
C VAL A 55 -8.75 5.43 -0.85
N GLU A 56 -9.53 4.76 -1.71
CA GLU A 56 -9.52 4.96 -3.17
C GLU A 56 -9.94 6.37 -3.59
N THR A 57 -10.84 6.99 -2.84
CA THR A 57 -11.35 8.34 -3.12
C THR A 57 -10.54 9.46 -2.46
N LEU A 58 -9.49 9.12 -1.72
CA LEU A 58 -8.62 10.13 -1.11
C LEU A 58 -7.85 10.90 -2.19
N VAL A 59 -8.11 12.20 -2.28
CA VAL A 59 -7.36 13.12 -3.14
C VAL A 59 -6.67 14.16 -2.28
N ILE A 60 -5.36 14.27 -2.44
CA ILE A 60 -4.57 15.33 -1.81
C ILE A 60 -4.67 16.61 -2.64
N PRO A 61 -5.05 17.76 -2.05
CA PRO A 61 -5.10 19.04 -2.75
C PRO A 61 -3.76 19.36 -3.44
N PRO A 62 -3.75 19.81 -4.72
CA PRO A 62 -2.52 20.01 -5.47
C PRO A 62 -1.49 20.90 -4.76
N ARG A 63 -1.93 21.95 -4.05
CA ARG A 63 -1.03 22.83 -3.28
C ARG A 63 -0.28 22.11 -2.15
N LEU A 64 -0.89 21.09 -1.54
CA LEU A 64 -0.27 20.30 -0.48
C LEU A 64 0.63 19.23 -1.10
N ALA A 65 0.18 18.57 -2.17
CA ALA A 65 0.95 17.58 -2.90
C ALA A 65 2.24 18.16 -3.54
N ALA A 66 2.22 19.43 -3.92
CA ALA A 66 3.37 20.13 -4.49
C ALA A 66 4.39 20.60 -3.44
N HIS A 67 4.07 20.53 -2.14
CA HIS A 67 5.00 21.01 -1.11
C HIS A 67 6.23 20.09 -1.01
N PRO A 68 7.47 20.63 -1.03
CA PRO A 68 8.69 19.80 -1.06
C PRO A 68 8.82 18.82 0.11
N ARG A 69 8.32 19.20 1.29
CA ARG A 69 8.35 18.38 2.51
C ARG A 69 7.24 17.33 2.61
N LEU A 70 6.30 17.32 1.67
CA LEU A 70 5.16 16.39 1.66
C LEU A 70 5.24 15.33 0.57
N GLN A 71 6.40 15.20 -0.09
CA GLN A 71 6.63 14.13 -1.05
C GLN A 71 6.55 12.76 -0.35
N PRO A 72 5.85 11.76 -0.92
CA PRO A 72 5.65 10.44 -0.30
C PRO A 72 6.91 9.56 -0.43
N VAL A 73 7.98 9.97 0.25
CA VAL A 73 9.29 9.30 0.21
C VAL A 73 9.32 8.13 1.18
N TYR A 74 8.89 8.34 2.43
CA TYR A 74 8.84 7.28 3.42
C TYR A 74 7.50 6.53 3.34
N ASP A 75 6.42 7.26 3.58
CA ASP A 75 5.05 6.78 3.63
C ASP A 75 4.22 7.39 2.49
N GLN A 76 2.96 6.96 2.32
CA GLN A 76 2.01 7.49 1.33
C GLN A 76 0.66 7.85 1.95
N PRO A 77 -0.09 8.82 1.38
CA PRO A 77 -1.34 9.30 1.96
C PRO A 77 -2.36 8.19 2.25
N GLU A 78 -2.42 7.18 1.39
CA GLU A 78 -3.31 6.03 1.50
C GLU A 78 -3.00 5.20 2.76
N PHE A 79 -1.73 5.06 3.13
CA PHE A 79 -1.31 4.33 4.33
C PHE A 79 -1.70 5.10 5.60
N ILE A 80 -1.54 6.43 5.60
CA ILE A 80 -2.01 7.29 6.69
C ILE A 80 -3.55 7.18 6.82
N CYS A 81 -4.27 7.24 5.70
CA CYS A 81 -5.73 7.08 5.67
C CYS A 81 -6.16 5.73 6.26
N ARG A 82 -5.54 4.63 5.82
CA ARG A 82 -5.76 3.28 6.37
C ARG A 82 -5.50 3.22 7.87
N ASN A 83 -4.47 3.89 8.38
CA ASN A 83 -4.18 3.94 9.81
C ASN A 83 -5.24 4.71 10.61
N VAL A 84 -5.78 5.81 10.06
CA VAL A 84 -6.90 6.53 10.69
C VAL A 84 -8.15 5.65 10.70
N ILE A 85 -8.47 5.01 9.57
CA ILE A 85 -9.59 4.07 9.49
C ILE A 85 -9.43 2.96 10.53
N ARG A 86 -8.25 2.33 10.61
CA ARG A 86 -7.98 1.27 11.57
C ARG A 86 -8.11 1.73 13.02
N ARG A 87 -7.70 2.97 13.31
CA ARG A 87 -7.81 3.56 14.66
C ARG A 87 -9.25 3.71 15.12
N TYR A 88 -10.17 4.09 14.23
CA TYR A 88 -11.56 4.42 14.61
C TYR A 88 -12.57 3.33 14.24
N GLY A 89 -12.38 2.63 13.12
CA GLY A 89 -13.25 1.56 12.61
C GLY A 89 -12.76 0.14 12.92
N GLY A 90 -11.55 -0.02 13.45
CA GLY A 90 -10.95 -1.32 13.72
C GLY A 90 -10.42 -2.03 12.47
N TRP A 91 -10.35 -3.36 12.51
CA TRP A 91 -9.79 -4.18 11.43
C TRP A 91 -10.81 -4.58 10.36
N TRP A 92 -12.09 -4.28 10.58
CA TRP A 92 -13.18 -4.67 9.68
C TRP A 92 -13.11 -3.89 8.37
N ASP A 93 -13.14 -4.60 7.24
CA ASP A 93 -12.98 -4.03 5.90
C ASP A 93 -14.30 -3.78 5.16
N GLY A 94 -15.44 -4.12 5.77
CA GLY A 94 -16.77 -3.95 5.18
C GLY A 94 -17.28 -5.16 4.38
N HIS A 95 -16.48 -6.22 4.21
CA HIS A 95 -16.84 -7.38 3.38
C HIS A 95 -17.23 -8.59 4.24
N PRO A 96 -18.53 -9.00 4.29
CA PRO A 96 -19.03 -10.11 5.12
C PRO A 96 -18.18 -11.38 5.11
N ALA A 97 -17.64 -11.77 3.96
CA ALA A 97 -16.81 -12.97 3.80
C ALA A 97 -15.46 -12.90 4.54
N ASN A 98 -15.00 -11.71 4.93
CA ASN A 98 -13.70 -11.47 5.53
C ASN A 98 -13.73 -11.45 7.08
N ILE A 99 -14.91 -11.59 7.70
CA ILE A 99 -15.03 -11.57 9.17
C ILE A 99 -14.46 -12.83 9.81
N LEU A 100 -14.73 -13.98 9.20
CA LEU A 100 -14.24 -15.31 9.59
C LEU A 100 -13.91 -16.08 8.30
N PRO A 101 -12.86 -15.66 7.57
CA PRO A 101 -12.65 -16.14 6.23
C PRO A 101 -12.11 -17.57 6.25
N ALA A 102 -12.44 -18.35 5.22
CA ALA A 102 -11.77 -19.62 4.94
C ALA A 102 -10.25 -19.42 4.78
N PRO A 103 -9.39 -20.42 5.00
CA PRO A 103 -7.94 -20.28 4.83
C PRO A 103 -7.55 -19.70 3.47
N ALA A 104 -6.51 -18.85 3.43
CA ALA A 104 -6.12 -18.16 2.20
C ALA A 104 -5.79 -19.12 1.04
N ALA A 105 -5.08 -20.21 1.34
CA ALA A 105 -4.76 -21.25 0.36
C ALA A 105 -6.02 -21.93 -0.21
N ASP A 106 -7.06 -22.13 0.60
CA ASP A 106 -8.31 -22.78 0.17
C ASP A 106 -9.06 -21.87 -0.82
N ARG A 107 -9.14 -20.57 -0.51
CA ARG A 107 -9.74 -19.57 -1.40
C ARG A 107 -8.97 -19.47 -2.73
N ALA A 108 -7.64 -19.45 -2.65
CA ALA A 108 -6.77 -19.38 -3.82
C ALA A 108 -6.91 -20.62 -4.72
N ARG A 109 -6.91 -21.83 -4.14
CA ARG A 109 -7.12 -23.10 -4.87
C ARG A 109 -8.48 -23.15 -5.56
N GLU A 110 -9.53 -22.71 -4.89
CA GLU A 110 -10.87 -22.69 -5.49
C GLU A 110 -10.92 -21.75 -6.70
N ILE A 111 -10.25 -20.60 -6.63
CA ILE A 111 -10.26 -19.67 -7.75
C ILE A 111 -9.36 -20.15 -8.87
N ALA A 112 -8.19 -20.73 -8.57
CA ALA A 112 -7.38 -21.39 -9.58
C ALA A 112 -8.22 -22.45 -10.31
N ARG A 113 -8.99 -23.27 -9.58
CA ARG A 113 -9.90 -24.26 -10.18
C ARG A 113 -10.92 -23.63 -11.12
N LEU A 114 -11.57 -22.54 -10.71
CA LEU A 114 -12.53 -21.81 -11.56
C LEU A 114 -11.87 -21.18 -12.80
N ALA A 115 -10.60 -20.76 -12.70
CA ALA A 115 -9.84 -20.17 -13.79
C ALA A 115 -9.25 -21.19 -14.79
N GLY A 116 -9.31 -22.49 -14.50
CA GLY A 116 -8.71 -23.55 -15.32
C GLY A 116 -7.33 -24.04 -14.84
N GLY A 117 -6.98 -23.75 -13.59
CA GLY A 117 -5.75 -24.18 -12.91
C GLY A 117 -4.79 -23.03 -12.58
N VAL A 118 -3.73 -23.34 -11.83
CA VAL A 118 -2.68 -22.37 -11.44
C VAL A 118 -2.01 -21.76 -12.68
N GLY A 119 -1.71 -22.57 -13.70
CA GLY A 119 -1.13 -22.09 -14.95
C GLY A 119 -1.99 -21.03 -15.67
N ALA A 120 -3.32 -21.12 -15.58
CA ALA A 120 -4.22 -20.13 -16.18
C ALA A 120 -4.13 -18.78 -15.47
N LEU A 121 -4.03 -18.78 -14.13
CA LEU A 121 -3.78 -17.56 -13.35
C LEU A 121 -2.43 -16.94 -13.68
N VAL A 122 -1.36 -17.74 -13.77
CA VAL A 122 -0.02 -17.28 -14.14
C VAL A 122 -0.02 -16.63 -15.52
N ALA A 123 -0.60 -17.31 -16.52
CA ALA A 123 -0.68 -16.78 -17.88
C ALA A 123 -1.45 -15.45 -17.93
N ARG A 124 -2.58 -15.36 -17.21
CA ARG A 124 -3.37 -14.13 -17.16
C ARG A 124 -2.66 -13.00 -16.42
N ALA A 125 -1.98 -13.30 -15.31
CA ALA A 125 -1.20 -12.33 -14.55
C ALA A 125 -0.12 -11.70 -15.44
N ARG A 126 0.65 -12.53 -16.16
CA ARG A 126 1.69 -12.03 -17.08
C ARG A 126 1.11 -11.20 -18.22
N ALA A 127 -0.03 -11.59 -18.79
CA ALA A 127 -0.70 -10.81 -19.82
C ALA A 127 -1.20 -9.44 -19.32
N LEU A 128 -1.69 -9.37 -18.07
CA LEU A 128 -2.15 -8.13 -17.47
C LEU A 128 -1.03 -7.20 -17.04
N ALA A 129 0.19 -7.70 -16.83
CA ALA A 129 1.30 -6.91 -16.30
C ALA A 129 1.65 -5.67 -17.15
N GLU A 130 1.29 -5.68 -18.44
CA GLU A 130 1.50 -4.55 -19.34
C GLU A 130 0.40 -3.48 -19.28
N SER A 131 -0.82 -3.84 -18.87
CA SER A 131 -1.96 -2.92 -18.84
C SER A 131 -2.39 -2.53 -17.43
N ASP A 132 -2.33 -3.47 -16.49
CA ASP A 132 -2.70 -3.29 -15.09
C ASP A 132 -1.83 -4.18 -14.20
N LEU A 133 -0.67 -3.64 -13.83
CA LEU A 133 0.29 -4.32 -12.96
C LEU A 133 -0.28 -4.59 -11.56
N ARG A 134 -1.18 -3.74 -11.05
CA ARG A 134 -1.78 -3.93 -9.72
C ARG A 134 -2.66 -5.17 -9.72
N LEU A 135 -3.52 -5.31 -10.73
CA LEU A 135 -4.37 -6.48 -10.91
C LEU A 135 -3.54 -7.74 -11.22
N ALA A 136 -2.48 -7.60 -12.01
CA ALA A 136 -1.56 -8.69 -12.30
C ALA A 136 -0.93 -9.28 -11.02
N CYS A 137 -0.52 -8.43 -10.07
CA CYS A 137 -0.02 -8.86 -8.76
C CYS A 137 -1.06 -9.68 -7.97
N HIS A 138 -2.34 -9.28 -7.99
CA HIS A 138 -3.39 -10.05 -7.31
C HIS A 138 -3.51 -11.48 -7.88
N LEU A 139 -3.49 -11.63 -9.21
CA LEU A 139 -3.57 -12.94 -9.83
C LEU A 139 -2.31 -13.79 -9.57
N ALA A 140 -1.13 -13.18 -9.54
CA ALA A 140 0.11 -13.87 -9.22
C ALA A 140 0.14 -14.35 -7.77
N GLU A 141 -0.34 -13.54 -6.82
CA GLU A 141 -0.47 -13.95 -5.43
C GLU A 141 -1.46 -15.11 -5.28
N TRP A 142 -2.58 -15.09 -6.01
CA TRP A 142 -3.55 -16.18 -5.97
C TRP A 142 -2.99 -17.47 -6.59
N ALA A 143 -2.19 -17.37 -7.66
CA ALA A 143 -1.49 -18.52 -8.22
C ALA A 143 -0.50 -19.12 -7.18
N PHE A 144 0.31 -18.28 -6.54
CA PHE A 144 1.28 -18.71 -5.54
C PHE A 144 0.64 -19.31 -4.29
N LEU A 145 -0.44 -18.71 -3.77
CA LEU A 145 -1.16 -19.26 -2.61
C LEU A 145 -1.92 -20.55 -2.93
N ALA A 146 -2.30 -20.77 -4.20
CA ALA A 146 -2.96 -21.99 -4.62
C ALA A 146 -2.01 -23.20 -4.66
N ASP A 147 -0.78 -23.00 -5.13
CA ASP A 147 0.28 -24.00 -5.13
C ASP A 147 1.66 -23.34 -4.95
N GLN A 148 2.21 -23.44 -3.74
CA GLN A 148 3.52 -22.86 -3.42
C GLN A 148 4.69 -23.70 -3.94
N ALA A 149 4.46 -24.92 -4.43
CA ALA A 149 5.50 -25.77 -5.03
C ALA A 149 5.62 -25.55 -6.55
N ASP A 150 4.60 -24.96 -7.20
CA ASP A 150 4.63 -24.64 -8.62
C ASP A 150 5.68 -23.54 -8.91
N LEU A 151 6.73 -23.92 -9.63
CA LEU A 151 7.85 -23.02 -9.93
C LEU A 151 7.43 -21.82 -10.79
N ALA A 152 6.46 -21.99 -11.70
CA ALA A 152 5.99 -20.91 -12.55
C ALA A 152 5.16 -19.90 -11.77
N ALA A 153 4.39 -20.35 -10.78
CA ALA A 153 3.66 -19.49 -9.84
C ALA A 153 4.62 -18.71 -8.93
N GLN A 154 5.64 -19.38 -8.38
CA GLN A 154 6.71 -18.72 -7.61
C GLN A 154 7.40 -17.61 -8.40
N ASP A 155 7.87 -17.92 -9.63
CA ASP A 155 8.54 -16.94 -10.47
C ASP A 155 7.60 -15.77 -10.82
N CYS A 156 6.34 -16.06 -11.16
CA CYS A 156 5.36 -15.03 -11.49
C CYS A 156 5.09 -14.10 -10.30
N TYR A 157 4.92 -14.65 -9.11
CA TYR A 157 4.69 -13.90 -7.87
C TYR A 157 5.88 -12.98 -7.56
N ALA A 158 7.10 -13.51 -7.57
CA ALA A 158 8.28 -12.72 -7.27
C ALA A 158 8.55 -11.64 -8.33
N ASP A 159 8.45 -11.97 -9.62
CA ASP A 159 8.79 -11.04 -10.72
C ASP A 159 7.84 -9.85 -10.82
N LEU A 160 6.52 -10.11 -10.72
CA LEU A 160 5.53 -9.04 -10.88
C LEU A 160 5.52 -8.09 -9.69
N PHE A 161 5.72 -8.61 -8.48
CA PHE A 161 5.83 -7.77 -7.30
C PHE A 161 7.13 -6.95 -7.27
N ASP A 162 8.27 -7.50 -7.74
CA ASP A 162 9.49 -6.72 -7.94
C ASP A 162 9.30 -5.60 -8.97
N ARG A 163 8.63 -5.89 -10.09
CA ARG A 163 8.28 -4.88 -11.09
C ARG A 163 7.43 -3.78 -10.46
N ARG A 164 6.43 -4.15 -9.65
CA ARG A 164 5.55 -3.19 -8.97
C ARG A 164 6.30 -2.36 -7.93
N ALA A 165 7.19 -2.97 -7.15
CA ALA A 165 8.02 -2.25 -6.19
C ALA A 165 8.85 -1.14 -6.87
N ARG A 166 9.39 -1.40 -8.06
CA ARG A 166 10.18 -0.41 -8.82
C ARG A 166 9.38 0.81 -9.30
N THR A 167 8.06 0.71 -9.40
CA THR A 167 7.21 1.84 -9.82
C THR A 167 6.79 2.74 -8.66
N GLU A 168 6.92 2.27 -7.43
CA GLU A 168 6.54 3.05 -6.24
C GLU A 168 7.61 4.10 -5.89
N THR A 169 7.21 5.18 -5.23
CA THR A 169 8.15 6.18 -4.68
C THR A 169 8.47 5.89 -3.22
N SER A 170 7.45 5.53 -2.44
CA SER A 170 7.53 5.26 -1.00
C SER A 170 8.45 4.08 -0.69
N ILE A 171 9.38 4.28 0.25
CA ILE A 171 10.24 3.23 0.79
C ILE A 171 9.40 2.11 1.42
N MET A 172 8.36 2.46 2.19
CA MET A 172 7.49 1.47 2.82
C MET A 172 6.76 0.61 1.78
N ALA A 173 6.25 1.23 0.71
CA ALA A 173 5.60 0.49 -0.37
C ALA A 173 6.59 -0.44 -1.09
N LYS A 174 7.79 0.07 -1.44
CA LYS A 174 8.88 -0.73 -2.05
C LYS A 174 9.23 -1.95 -1.22
N MET A 175 9.46 -1.75 0.08
CA MET A 175 9.85 -2.82 0.99
C MET A 175 8.76 -3.87 1.12
N ALA A 176 7.50 -3.46 1.31
CA ALA A 176 6.39 -4.40 1.41
C ALA A 176 6.19 -5.20 0.12
N LEU A 177 6.25 -4.54 -1.04
CA LEU A 177 6.11 -5.18 -2.34
C LEU A 177 7.32 -6.04 -2.73
N GLY A 178 8.49 -5.86 -2.11
CA GLY A 178 9.67 -6.71 -2.36
C GLY A 178 9.70 -8.02 -1.56
N GLN A 179 8.84 -8.19 -0.55
CA GLN A 179 8.79 -9.40 0.28
C GLN A 179 8.58 -10.73 -0.50
N PRO A 180 7.77 -10.77 -1.58
CA PRO A 180 7.55 -11.99 -2.37
C PRO A 180 8.83 -12.70 -2.83
N ARG A 181 9.85 -11.94 -3.27
CA ARG A 181 11.15 -12.49 -3.69
C ARG A 181 11.82 -13.27 -2.57
N MET A 182 11.90 -12.66 -1.39
CA MET A 182 12.53 -13.27 -0.21
C MET A 182 11.81 -14.55 0.22
N LEU A 183 10.46 -14.56 0.17
CA LEU A 183 9.66 -15.73 0.51
C LEU A 183 9.92 -16.90 -0.45
N VAL A 184 9.96 -16.62 -1.76
CA VAL A 184 10.24 -17.64 -2.78
C VAL A 184 11.65 -18.22 -2.61
N GLU A 185 12.65 -17.38 -2.36
CA GLU A 185 14.04 -17.83 -2.13
C GLU A 185 14.14 -18.72 -0.88
N ALA A 186 13.47 -18.36 0.21
CA ALA A 186 13.44 -19.16 1.44
C ALA A 186 12.76 -20.54 1.23
N LEU A 187 11.66 -20.59 0.46
CA LEU A 187 10.99 -21.84 0.12
C LEU A 187 11.88 -22.76 -0.71
N ARG A 188 12.59 -22.22 -1.70
CA ARG A 188 13.53 -22.97 -2.56
C ARG A 188 14.71 -23.50 -1.77
N ALA A 189 15.27 -22.69 -0.87
CA ALA A 189 16.36 -23.10 0.01
C ALA A 189 15.95 -24.22 0.98
N SER A 190 14.69 -24.23 1.44
CA SER A 190 14.18 -25.25 2.37
C SER A 190 13.79 -26.57 1.68
N SER A 191 13.73 -26.58 0.34
CA SER A 191 13.38 -27.75 -0.49
C SER A 191 14.61 -28.44 -1.11
N SER A 192 15.81 -27.92 -0.84
CA SER A 192 17.11 -28.42 -1.32
C SER A 192 17.83 -29.21 -0.22
#